data_AF-A0A8T4NCB3-F1
#
_entry.id   AF-A0A8T4NCB3-F1
#
_cell.length_a   1.000
_cell.length_b   1.000
_cell.length_c   1.000
_cell.angle_alpha   90.00
_cell.angle_beta   90.00
_cell.angle_gamma   90.00
#
_symmetry.space_group_name_H-M   'P 1'
#
loop_
_entity.id
_entity.type
_entity.pdbx_description
1 polymer ?
#
loop_
_entity_poly.entity_id
_entity_poly.type
_entity_poly.pdbx_seq_one_letter_code
_entity_poly.pdbx_strand_id
1 'polypeptide(L)'
;MRKVLGFILFIAGILLVFLSQISVTGNVIAENLGDSRYVLSAVLIIFGVVLMAFPIPLERRVVESKDKIEIKNAFRQWNGRLTNSQKHVLRKYGLRTETTGGNHVAFYFPYSQTKVYTSSTPSDQRSGLNFALKQLIPYIEENYLEHVA
;
A
#
# COMPACT_ATOMS: atom_id res chain seq x y z
N MET A 1 7.15 -15.07 -1.75
CA MET A 1 6.48 -16.33 -2.19
C MET A 1 5.69 -16.18 -3.50
N ARG A 2 4.86 -15.14 -3.72
CA ARG A 2 4.04 -15.00 -4.95
C ARG A 2 4.82 -14.97 -6.27
N LYS A 3 5.96 -14.28 -6.33
CA LYS A 3 6.83 -14.29 -7.53
C LYS A 3 7.35 -15.69 -7.87
N VAL A 4 7.69 -16.48 -6.84
CA VAL A 4 8.13 -17.87 -6.99
C VAL A 4 6.98 -18.74 -7.49
N LEU A 5 5.77 -18.58 -6.93
CA LEU A 5 4.58 -19.28 -7.41
C LEU A 5 4.23 -18.89 -8.86
N GLY A 6 4.27 -17.59 -9.20
CA GLY A 6 4.04 -17.11 -10.56
C GLY A 6 5.06 -17.65 -11.54
N PHE A 7 6.34 -17.73 -11.14
CA PHE A 7 7.39 -18.35 -11.93
C PHE A 7 7.15 -19.85 -12.14
N ILE A 8 6.77 -20.58 -11.10
CA ILE A 8 6.43 -22.01 -11.20
C ILE A 8 5.25 -22.22 -12.16
N LEU A 9 4.18 -21.43 -12.06
CA LEU A 9 3.02 -21.51 -12.94
C LEU A 9 3.36 -21.19 -14.40
N PHE A 10 4.21 -20.19 -14.61
CA PHE A 10 4.71 -19.83 -15.94
C PHE A 10 5.52 -20.97 -16.57
N ILE A 11 6.47 -21.55 -15.83
CA ILE A 11 7.28 -22.68 -16.31
C ILE A 11 6.40 -23.91 -16.56
N ALA A 12 5.45 -24.21 -15.68
CA ALA A 12 4.51 -25.31 -15.85
C ALA A 12 3.65 -25.15 -17.12
N GLY A 13 3.15 -23.93 -17.39
CA GLY A 13 2.40 -23.63 -18.60
C GLY A 13 3.23 -23.81 -19.87
N ILE A 14 4.49 -23.35 -19.87
CA ILE A 14 5.42 -23.57 -21.00
C ILE A 14 5.70 -25.06 -21.22
N LEU A 15 5.98 -25.80 -20.15
CA LEU A 15 6.23 -27.25 -20.24
C LEU A 15 5.04 -28.01 -20.82
N LEU A 16 3.80 -27.64 -20.47
CA LEU A 16 2.61 -28.25 -21.05
C LEU A 16 2.48 -27.98 -22.55
N VAL A 17 2.89 -26.80 -23.03
CA VAL A 17 2.96 -26.50 -24.47
C VAL A 17 3.99 -27.39 -25.16
N PHE A 18 5.16 -27.63 -24.55
CA PHE A 18 6.16 -28.53 -25.15
C PHE A 18 5.73 -30.01 -25.11
N LEU A 19 5.10 -30.45 -24.03
CA LEU A 19 4.65 -31.83 -23.86
C LEU A 19 3.45 -32.18 -24.75
N SER A 20 2.68 -31.19 -25.19
CA SER A 20 1.59 -31.43 -26.15
C SER A 20 2.10 -31.79 -27.55
N GLN A 21 3.39 -31.54 -27.86
CA GLN A 21 4.02 -31.75 -29.17
C GLN A 21 3.36 -30.97 -30.32
N ILE A 22 2.58 -29.94 -30.00
CA ILE A 22 1.82 -29.21 -31.00
C ILE A 22 2.59 -28.00 -31.50
N SER A 23 2.60 -27.80 -32.82
CA SER A 23 3.23 -26.67 -33.46
C SER A 23 2.56 -25.36 -33.02
N VAL A 24 3.31 -24.48 -32.34
CA VAL A 24 2.85 -23.17 -31.89
C VAL A 24 2.89 -22.19 -33.08
N THR A 25 1.91 -22.29 -33.98
CA THR A 25 1.71 -21.33 -35.07
C THR A 25 0.34 -20.66 -34.93
N GLY A 26 0.21 -19.42 -35.41
CA GLY A 26 -1.03 -18.65 -35.27
C GLY A 26 -2.27 -19.37 -35.83
N ASN A 27 -2.10 -20.13 -36.91
CA ASN A 27 -3.19 -20.89 -37.53
C ASN A 27 -3.63 -22.09 -36.69
N VAL A 28 -2.67 -22.84 -36.13
CA VAL A 28 -2.95 -24.01 -35.28
C VAL A 28 -3.61 -23.59 -33.96
N ILE A 29 -3.24 -22.44 -33.40
CA ILE A 29 -3.88 -21.91 -32.20
C ILE A 29 -5.35 -21.58 -32.46
N ALA A 30 -5.66 -20.94 -33.60
CA ALA A 30 -7.04 -20.56 -33.94
C ALA A 30 -7.95 -21.78 -34.15
N GLU A 31 -7.42 -22.84 -34.77
CA GLU A 31 -8.15 -24.09 -35.03
C GLU A 31 -8.38 -24.93 -33.77
N ASN A 32 -7.56 -24.74 -32.72
CA ASN A 32 -7.59 -25.55 -31.50
C ASN A 32 -8.04 -24.78 -30.24
N LEU A 33 -8.69 -23.61 -30.40
CA LEU A 33 -9.23 -22.84 -29.27
C LEU A 33 -10.25 -23.61 -28.40
N GLY A 34 -10.84 -24.69 -28.93
CA GLY A 34 -11.74 -25.57 -28.20
C GLY A 34 -11.05 -26.68 -27.40
N ASP A 35 -9.75 -26.93 -27.61
CA ASP A 35 -9.04 -27.96 -26.88
C ASP A 35 -8.55 -27.43 -25.52
N SER A 36 -9.10 -28.05 -24.46
CA SER A 36 -8.76 -27.82 -23.05
C SER A 36 -7.25 -27.76 -22.76
N ARG A 37 -6.42 -28.48 -23.53
CA ARG A 37 -4.96 -28.50 -23.35
C ARG A 37 -4.31 -27.16 -23.70
N TYR A 38 -4.80 -26.48 -24.73
CA TYR A 38 -4.33 -25.15 -25.11
C TYR A 38 -4.82 -24.09 -24.15
N VAL A 39 -6.11 -24.16 -23.81
CA VAL A 39 -6.73 -23.19 -22.91
C VAL A 39 -6.04 -23.24 -21.55
N LEU A 40 -5.80 -24.44 -21.00
CA LEU A 40 -5.13 -24.59 -19.71
C LEU A 40 -3.70 -24.04 -19.73
N SER A 41 -2.92 -24.37 -20.77
CA SER A 41 -1.53 -23.92 -20.90
C SER A 41 -1.45 -22.40 -21.04
N ALA A 42 -2.31 -21.80 -21.86
CA ALA A 42 -2.40 -20.36 -22.04
C ALA A 42 -2.82 -19.65 -20.75
N VAL A 43 -3.82 -20.18 -20.03
CA VAL A 43 -4.27 -19.63 -18.74
C VAL A 43 -3.14 -19.66 -17.72
N LEU A 44 -2.39 -20.77 -17.60
CA LEU A 44 -1.26 -20.88 -16.67
C LEU A 44 -0.15 -19.88 -16.98
N ILE A 45 0.19 -19.69 -18.26
CA ILE A 45 1.19 -18.70 -18.69
C ILE A 45 0.72 -17.28 -18.35
N ILE A 46 -0.51 -16.92 -18.74
CA ILE A 46 -1.08 -15.59 -18.48
C ILE A 46 -1.12 -15.32 -16.98
N PHE A 47 -1.60 -16.27 -16.18
CA PHE A 47 -1.71 -16.11 -14.74
C PHE A 47 -0.34 -16.03 -14.06
N GLY A 48 0.64 -16.84 -14.52
CA GLY A 48 2.02 -16.77 -14.06
C GLY A 48 2.65 -15.40 -14.34
N VAL A 49 2.49 -14.88 -15.56
CA VAL A 49 2.94 -13.53 -15.94
C VAL A 49 2.26 -12.47 -15.10
N VAL A 50 0.94 -12.55 -14.90
CA VAL A 50 0.19 -11.59 -14.07
C VAL A 50 0.72 -11.58 -12.63
N LEU A 51 0.97 -12.75 -12.03
CA LEU A 51 1.50 -12.85 -10.66
C LEU A 51 2.93 -12.32 -10.52
N MET A 52 3.73 -12.36 -11.61
CA MET A 52 5.09 -11.82 -11.63
C MET A 52 5.11 -10.31 -11.92
N ALA A 53 4.29 -9.84 -12.86
CA ALA A 53 4.27 -8.47 -13.37
C ALA A 53 3.42 -7.53 -12.50
N PHE A 54 2.32 -8.02 -11.95
CA PHE A 54 1.49 -7.28 -11.01
C PHE A 54 1.77 -7.80 -9.61
N PRO A 55 2.64 -7.15 -8.83
CA PRO A 55 2.57 -7.30 -7.39
C PRO A 55 1.20 -6.76 -6.99
N ILE A 56 0.16 -7.61 -6.95
CA ILE A 56 -1.14 -7.20 -6.46
C ILE A 56 -0.86 -6.78 -5.02
N PRO A 57 -0.90 -5.49 -4.69
CA PRO A 57 -0.72 -5.08 -3.34
C PRO A 57 -2.12 -5.20 -2.74
N LEU A 58 -2.59 -6.44 -2.55
CA LEU A 58 -3.82 -6.72 -1.81
C LEU A 58 -3.70 -6.25 -0.36
N GLU A 59 -2.46 -6.03 0.10
CA GLU A 59 -2.15 -5.39 1.38
C GLU A 59 -2.00 -3.86 1.27
N ARG A 60 -2.11 -3.25 0.07
CA ARG A 60 -2.04 -1.78 -0.01
C ARG A 60 -3.34 -1.13 0.41
N ARG A 61 -3.17 -0.34 1.48
CA ARG A 61 -3.86 0.92 1.74
C ARG A 61 -5.32 0.79 2.11
N VAL A 62 -5.58 0.13 3.21
CA VAL A 62 -6.77 0.48 3.96
C VAL A 62 -6.40 0.75 5.41
N VAL A 63 -5.74 1.89 5.64
CA VAL A 63 -6.25 2.74 6.72
C VAL A 63 -7.73 2.84 6.42
N GLU A 64 -8.58 2.21 7.26
CA GLU A 64 -10.02 2.17 7.02
C GLU A 64 -10.49 3.56 6.61
N SER A 65 -11.41 3.66 5.64
CA SER A 65 -11.97 4.97 5.25
C SER A 65 -12.40 5.76 6.50
N LYS A 66 -12.88 5.04 7.52
CA LYS A 66 -13.19 5.52 8.86
C LYS A 66 -11.99 6.15 9.59
N ASP A 67 -10.86 5.48 9.62
CA ASP A 67 -9.62 5.98 10.24
C ASP A 67 -9.09 7.24 9.53
N LYS A 68 -9.18 7.29 8.19
CA LYS A 68 -8.81 8.51 7.44
C LYS A 68 -9.71 9.68 7.82
N ILE A 69 -11.01 9.43 7.99
CA ILE A 69 -11.97 10.45 8.41
C ILE A 69 -11.68 10.89 9.85
N GLU A 70 -11.39 9.95 10.76
CA GLU A 70 -11.02 10.22 12.15
C GLU A 70 -9.79 11.13 12.21
N ILE A 71 -8.71 10.77 11.50
CA ILE A 71 -7.48 11.56 11.42
C ILE A 71 -7.79 12.97 10.88
N LYS A 72 -8.50 13.07 9.75
CA LYS A 72 -8.84 14.37 9.15
C LYS A 72 -9.63 15.25 10.11
N ASN A 73 -10.59 14.67 10.83
CA ASN A 73 -11.42 15.40 11.79
C ASN A 73 -10.60 15.87 13.00
N ALA A 74 -9.74 15.02 13.55
CA ALA A 74 -8.87 15.35 14.68
C ALA A 74 -7.92 16.52 14.36
N PHE A 75 -7.42 16.58 13.12
CA PHE A 75 -6.46 17.58 12.66
C PHE A 75 -7.08 18.73 11.85
N ARG A 76 -8.42 18.78 11.72
CA ARG A 76 -9.13 19.84 10.97
C ARG A 76 -8.89 21.22 11.56
N GLN A 77 -8.73 21.30 12.88
CA GLN A 77 -8.40 22.52 13.59
C GLN A 77 -6.99 22.40 14.17
N TRP A 78 -6.20 23.47 14.00
CA TRP A 78 -4.87 23.57 14.55
C TRP A 78 -4.68 24.92 15.21
N ASN A 79 -4.41 24.91 16.51
CA ASN A 79 -4.15 26.11 17.32
C ASN A 79 -2.71 26.13 17.87
N GLY A 80 -1.81 25.33 17.28
CA GLY A 80 -0.44 25.17 17.74
C GLY A 80 -0.27 24.23 18.94
N ARG A 81 -1.34 23.61 19.46
CA ARG A 81 -1.27 22.66 20.58
C ARG A 81 -2.03 21.38 20.27
N LEU A 82 -1.51 20.25 20.79
CA LEU A 82 -2.16 18.95 20.64
C LEU A 82 -3.40 18.85 21.53
N THR A 83 -4.56 18.66 20.91
CA THR A 83 -5.81 18.32 21.58
C THR A 83 -5.82 16.85 22.01
N ASN A 84 -6.74 16.46 22.90
CA ASN A 84 -6.88 15.06 23.32
C ASN A 84 -7.24 14.13 22.15
N SER A 85 -8.06 14.61 21.20
CA SER A 85 -8.40 13.87 19.98
C SER A 85 -7.16 13.63 19.11
N GLN A 86 -6.32 14.64 18.92
CA GLN A 86 -5.06 14.48 18.17
C GLN A 86 -4.11 13.53 18.87
N LYS A 87 -3.94 13.63 20.20
CA LYS A 87 -3.11 12.71 20.98
C LYS A 87 -3.61 11.27 20.90
N HIS A 88 -4.93 11.06 20.91
CA HIS A 88 -5.54 9.75 20.79
C HIS A 88 -5.17 9.10 19.44
N VAL A 89 -5.38 9.82 18.34
CA VAL A 89 -5.01 9.38 16.99
C VAL A 89 -3.53 9.06 16.91
N LEU A 90 -2.66 9.93 17.41
CA LEU A 90 -1.21 9.72 17.36
C LEU A 90 -0.78 8.48 18.15
N ARG A 91 -1.35 8.25 19.35
CA ARG A 91 -1.09 7.04 20.16
C ARG A 91 -1.57 5.78 19.48
N LYS A 92 -2.74 5.80 18.84
CA LYS A 92 -3.31 4.66 18.11
C LYS A 92 -2.32 4.10 17.08
N TYR A 93 -1.51 4.97 16.48
CA TYR A 93 -0.49 4.61 15.48
C TYR A 93 0.95 4.63 16.03
N GLY A 94 1.13 4.68 17.35
CA GLY A 94 2.46 4.63 17.98
C GLY A 94 3.35 5.86 17.77
N LEU A 95 2.82 6.98 17.29
CA LEU A 95 3.60 8.21 17.10
C LEU A 95 3.91 8.86 18.44
N ARG A 96 5.14 9.36 18.56
CA ARG A 96 5.57 10.17 19.71
C ARG A 96 5.58 11.63 19.33
N THR A 97 5.35 12.48 20.33
CA THR A 97 5.35 13.93 20.13
C THR A 97 6.11 14.62 21.23
N GLU A 98 6.86 15.66 20.86
CA GLU A 98 7.48 16.56 21.83
C GLU A 98 7.10 17.99 21.51
N THR A 99 6.82 18.76 22.56
CA THR A 99 6.66 20.20 22.44
C THR A 99 8.02 20.85 22.61
N THR A 100 8.57 21.40 21.54
CA THR A 100 9.82 22.18 21.59
C THR A 100 9.53 23.64 21.92
N GLY A 101 10.57 24.40 22.31
CA GLY A 101 10.44 25.82 22.63
C GLY A 101 9.69 26.61 21.55
N GLY A 102 8.84 27.56 21.95
CA GLY A 102 7.97 28.32 21.02
C GLY A 102 6.64 27.64 20.67
N ASN A 103 6.17 26.66 21.47
CA ASN A 103 4.94 25.88 21.24
C ASN A 103 4.93 25.04 19.95
N HIS A 104 6.10 24.76 19.37
CA HIS A 104 6.17 23.90 18.19
C HIS A 104 6.00 22.45 18.60
N VAL A 105 5.16 21.71 17.88
CA VAL A 105 5.00 20.27 18.08
C VAL A 105 5.87 19.55 17.06
N ALA A 106 6.77 18.73 17.57
CA ALA A 106 7.54 17.78 16.80
C ALA A 106 6.86 16.41 16.83
N PHE A 107 6.71 15.79 15.66
CA PHE A 107 6.16 14.45 15.48
C PHE A 107 7.29 13.49 15.11
N TYR A 108 7.37 12.38 15.84
CA TYR A 108 8.33 11.32 15.65
C TYR A 108 7.61 10.09 15.13
N PHE A 109 8.06 9.65 13.97
CA PHE A 109 7.53 8.49 13.27
C PHE A 109 8.42 7.30 13.64
N PRO A 110 7.94 6.32 14.42
CA PRO A 110 8.80 5.27 15.01
C PRO A 110 9.58 4.43 13.98
N TYR A 111 9.06 4.34 12.76
CA TYR A 111 9.65 3.57 11.65
C TYR A 111 10.27 4.45 10.57
N SER A 112 10.45 5.74 10.83
CA SER A 112 11.08 6.67 9.90
C SER A 112 12.09 7.55 10.63
N GLN A 113 13.23 7.83 10.00
CA GLN A 113 14.16 8.84 10.51
C GLN A 113 13.61 10.27 10.33
N THR A 114 12.45 10.42 9.69
CA THR A 114 11.82 11.71 9.47
C THR A 114 11.21 12.24 10.78
N LYS A 115 11.66 13.43 11.17
CA LYS A 115 11.03 14.26 12.19
C LYS A 115 10.29 15.41 11.51
N VAL A 116 9.04 15.64 11.92
CA VAL A 116 8.19 16.65 11.30
C VAL A 116 7.83 17.69 12.32
N TYR A 117 8.01 18.95 11.94
CA TYR A 117 7.62 20.08 12.77
C TYR A 117 6.38 20.73 12.16
N THR A 118 5.39 21.00 12.99
CA THR A 118 4.28 21.87 12.60
C THR A 118 4.48 23.26 13.18
N SER A 119 4.06 24.27 12.43
CA SER A 119 4.03 25.66 12.90
C SER A 119 3.12 25.77 14.13
N SER A 120 3.52 26.59 15.11
CA SER A 120 2.69 26.95 16.27
C SER A 120 1.72 28.09 15.96
N THR A 121 1.81 28.69 14.77
CA THR A 121 1.19 29.97 14.45
C THR A 121 -0.29 29.76 14.12
N PRO A 122 -1.23 30.35 14.90
CA PRO A 122 -2.67 30.17 14.69
C PRO A 122 -3.19 30.68 13.34
N SER A 123 -2.39 31.51 12.63
CA SER A 123 -2.72 32.06 11.31
C SER A 123 -2.74 31.02 10.20
N ASP A 124 -2.13 29.84 10.41
CA ASP A 124 -2.17 28.75 9.45
C ASP A 124 -3.00 27.58 9.99
N GLN A 125 -4.31 27.81 10.15
CA GLN A 125 -5.27 26.80 10.61
C GLN A 125 -5.23 25.51 9.77
N ARG A 126 -4.71 25.58 8.54
CA ARG A 126 -4.54 24.44 7.65
C ARG A 126 -3.27 23.62 7.93
N SER A 127 -2.33 24.11 8.73
CA SER A 127 -1.09 23.39 9.06
C SER A 127 -1.35 21.98 9.63
N GLY A 128 -2.28 21.84 10.58
CA GLY A 128 -2.64 20.53 11.13
C GLY A 128 -3.24 19.58 10.09
N LEU A 129 -4.13 20.09 9.25
CA LEU A 129 -4.75 19.29 8.18
C LEU A 129 -3.71 18.91 7.10
N ASN A 130 -2.79 19.82 6.77
CA ASN A 130 -1.70 19.55 5.83
C ASN A 130 -0.76 18.47 6.39
N PHE A 131 -0.42 18.52 7.68
CA PHE A 131 0.32 17.46 8.35
C PHE A 131 -0.41 16.12 8.24
N ALA A 132 -1.70 16.10 8.57
CA ALA A 132 -2.52 14.89 8.51
C ALA A 132 -2.57 14.28 7.09
N LEU A 133 -2.85 15.09 6.08
CA LEU A 133 -3.05 14.65 4.70
C LEU A 133 -1.74 14.30 3.99
N LYS A 134 -0.69 15.10 4.18
CA LYS A 134 0.55 14.98 3.40
C LYS A 134 1.62 14.13 4.07
N GLN A 135 1.52 13.90 5.38
CA GLN A 135 2.59 13.24 6.14
C GLN A 135 2.07 12.07 6.98
N LEU A 136 1.08 12.30 7.86
CA LEU A 136 0.60 11.25 8.77
C LEU A 136 -0.11 10.10 8.04
N ILE A 137 -1.09 10.39 7.19
CA ILE A 137 -1.83 9.35 6.46
C ILE A 137 -0.90 8.55 5.53
N PRO A 138 -0.04 9.18 4.70
CA PRO A 138 0.92 8.44 3.89
C PRO A 138 1.85 7.55 4.71
N TYR A 139 2.35 8.04 5.84
CA TYR A 139 3.19 7.25 6.74
C TYR A 139 2.47 5.98 7.23
N ILE A 140 1.23 6.13 7.73
CA ILE A 140 0.45 5.00 8.24
C ILE A 140 0.17 4.00 7.11
N GLU A 141 -0.19 4.50 5.92
CA GLU A 141 -0.44 3.66 4.75
C GLU A 141 0.79 2.86 4.29
N GLU A 142 1.99 3.39 4.50
CA GLU A 142 3.24 2.77 4.07
C GLU A 142 3.85 1.86 5.15
N ASN A 143 3.76 2.21 6.43
CA ASN A 143 4.58 1.59 7.48
C ASN A 143 3.78 0.85 8.56
N TYR A 144 2.48 1.15 8.76
CA TYR A 144 1.75 0.60 9.90
C TYR A 144 1.34 -0.87 9.67
N LEU A 145 1.01 -1.26 8.44
CA LEU A 145 0.60 -2.63 8.13
C LEU A 145 1.78 -3.61 8.08
N GLU A 146 2.99 -3.14 7.75
CA GLU A 146 4.19 -3.99 7.67
C GLU A 146 4.76 -4.39 9.05
N HIS A 147 4.29 -3.75 10.12
CA HIS A 147 4.88 -3.90 11.47
C HIS A 147 3.86 -4.27 12.57
N VAL A 148 2.57 -4.40 12.22
CA VAL A 148 1.50 -4.81 13.14
C VAL A 148 0.89 -6.18 12.75
N ALA A 149 1.20 -6.69 11.56
CA ALA A 149 0.90 -8.05 11.12
C ALA A 149 2.00 -9.04 11.52
#